data_AF-W7Q4K7-F1
#
_entry.id   AF-W7Q4K7-F1
#
_cell.length_a   1.000
_cell.length_b   1.000
_cell.length_c   1.000
_cell.angle_alpha   90.00
_cell.angle_beta   90.00
_cell.angle_gamma   90.00
#
_symmetry.space_group_name_H-M   'P 1'
#
loop_
_entity.id
_entity.type
_entity.pdbx_description
1 polymer ?
#
loop_
_entity_poly.entity_id
_entity_poly.type
_entity_poly.pdbx_seq_one_letter_code
_entity_poly.pdbx_strand_id
1 'polypeptide(L)'
;MADANLGAAPGAYCDGRFNVRIGECKLVGTAQRWRRVRGSRDMAMLAHGAMQVGETPEALVEVVNGFQAAIGDPQRFSPASHVALCQALPCLDLEAALPRLLRRLAEFE
;
A
#
# COMPACT_ATOMS: atom_id res chain seq x y z
N MET A 1 -1.10 6.16 -19.11
CA MET A 1 -0.92 5.75 -17.69
C MET A 1 -1.98 4.70 -17.42
N ALA A 2 -1.62 3.57 -16.81
CA ALA A 2 -2.63 2.55 -16.46
C ALA A 2 -3.59 3.11 -15.41
N ASP A 3 -4.84 2.63 -15.41
CA ASP A 3 -5.86 3.13 -14.49
C ASP A 3 -5.64 2.66 -13.06
N ALA A 4 -6.04 3.51 -12.11
CA ALA A 4 -6.09 3.16 -10.71
C ALA A 4 -7.30 2.25 -10.44
N ASN A 5 -7.08 1.16 -9.72
CA ASN A 5 -8.14 0.21 -9.37
C ASN A 5 -7.87 -0.44 -8.00
N LEU A 6 -8.83 -1.25 -7.53
CA LEU A 6 -8.69 -2.06 -6.32
C LEU A 6 -8.55 -3.54 -6.66
N GLY A 7 -7.71 -4.26 -5.91
CA GLY A 7 -7.66 -5.72 -6.03
C GLY A 7 -6.43 -6.37 -5.40
N ALA A 8 -6.39 -7.70 -5.50
CA ALA A 8 -5.19 -8.47 -5.21
C ALA A 8 -4.10 -8.17 -6.25
N ALA A 9 -2.84 -8.28 -5.84
CA ALA A 9 -1.67 -8.12 -6.67
C ALA A 9 -0.76 -9.35 -6.46
N PRO A 10 -0.97 -10.44 -7.23
CA PRO A 10 -0.20 -11.67 -7.07
C PRO A 10 1.30 -11.42 -7.09
N GLY A 11 2.02 -12.00 -6.11
CA GLY A 11 3.46 -11.79 -5.92
C GLY A 11 3.82 -10.56 -5.09
N ALA A 12 2.85 -9.74 -4.68
CA ALA A 12 3.08 -8.63 -3.76
C ALA A 12 3.18 -9.10 -2.31
N TYR A 13 3.97 -8.40 -1.48
CA TYR A 13 3.98 -8.65 -0.04
C TYR A 13 2.72 -8.08 0.61
N CYS A 14 2.26 -8.70 1.70
CA CYS A 14 1.02 -8.34 2.40
C CYS A 14 -0.15 -8.20 1.42
N ASP A 15 -0.26 -9.10 0.43
CA ASP A 15 -1.30 -9.02 -0.59
C ASP A 15 -2.70 -9.17 0.04
N GLY A 16 -3.67 -8.43 -0.51
CA GLY A 16 -5.02 -8.37 0.01
C GLY A 16 -6.02 -7.95 -1.06
N ARG A 17 -7.29 -8.26 -0.84
CA ARG A 17 -8.38 -8.00 -1.82
C ARG A 17 -8.61 -6.52 -2.13
N PHE A 18 -8.05 -5.61 -1.34
CA PHE A 18 -8.32 -4.16 -1.40
C PHE A 18 -7.05 -3.32 -1.56
N ASN A 19 -5.95 -3.87 -2.09
CA ASN A 19 -4.82 -3.00 -2.43
C ASN A 19 -5.28 -1.95 -3.46
N VAL A 20 -4.72 -0.74 -3.39
CA VAL A 20 -4.80 0.22 -4.50
C VAL A 20 -3.69 -0.11 -5.48
N ARG A 21 -4.05 -0.30 -6.74
CA ARG A 21 -3.15 -0.72 -7.82
C ARG A 21 -3.11 0.30 -8.94
N ILE A 22 -2.00 0.34 -9.67
CA ILE A 22 -1.89 0.99 -10.98
C ILE A 22 -1.69 -0.13 -12.00
N GLY A 23 -2.70 -0.39 -12.83
CA GLY A 23 -2.75 -1.63 -13.60
C GLY A 23 -2.82 -2.85 -12.66
N GLU A 24 -1.84 -3.74 -12.75
CA GLU A 24 -1.76 -4.96 -11.92
C GLU A 24 -0.81 -4.83 -10.71
N CYS A 25 -0.02 -3.75 -10.66
CA CYS A 25 1.00 -3.53 -9.64
C CYS A 25 0.40 -2.86 -8.40
N LYS A 26 0.76 -3.36 -7.22
CA LYS A 26 0.37 -2.78 -5.93
C LYS A 26 1.10 -1.46 -5.67
N LEU A 27 0.33 -0.40 -5.41
CA LEU A 27 0.83 0.90 -4.94
C LEU A 27 0.58 1.10 -3.44
N VAL A 28 -0.60 0.72 -2.95
CA VAL A 28 -1.01 0.88 -1.54
C VAL A 28 -1.48 -0.44 -0.98
N GLY A 29 -0.90 -0.87 0.14
CA GLY A 29 -1.46 -1.94 0.97
C GLY A 29 -2.46 -1.38 1.96
N THR A 30 -3.64 -1.99 2.06
CA THR A 30 -4.69 -1.56 2.99
C THR A 30 -4.91 -2.58 4.09
N ALA A 31 -5.28 -2.13 5.28
CA ALA A 31 -5.80 -2.99 6.32
C ALA A 31 -6.90 -2.31 7.14
N GLN A 32 -7.61 -3.10 7.93
CA GLN A 32 -8.63 -2.60 8.83
C GLN A 32 -8.58 -3.34 10.17
N ARG A 33 -8.94 -2.63 11.24
CA ARG A 33 -9.11 -3.20 12.57
C ARG A 33 -10.43 -2.77 13.16
N TRP A 34 -11.20 -3.76 13.60
CA TRP A 34 -12.51 -3.56 14.23
C TRP A 34 -12.42 -3.83 15.73
N ARG A 35 -13.00 -2.95 16.52
CA ARG A 35 -13.10 -3.08 17.98
C ARG A 35 -14.43 -2.54 18.48
N ARG A 36 -14.98 -3.15 19.52
CA ARG A 36 -16.18 -2.66 20.20
C ARG A 36 -15.85 -1.39 20.97
N VAL A 37 -16.73 -0.40 20.89
CA VAL A 37 -16.60 0.83 21.68
C VAL A 37 -16.91 0.50 23.14
N ARG A 38 -16.04 0.92 24.06
CA ARG A 38 -16.19 0.63 25.49
C ARG A 38 -17.51 1.22 26.00
N GLY A 39 -18.38 0.38 26.55
CA GLY A 39 -19.68 0.80 27.09
C GLY A 39 -20.77 1.01 26.04
N SER A 40 -20.52 0.72 24.76
CA SER A 40 -21.52 0.76 23.69
C SER A 40 -21.65 -0.58 22.98
N ARG A 41 -22.79 -0.79 22.30
CA ARG A 41 -22.98 -1.89 21.35
C ARG A 41 -22.29 -1.63 20.00
N ASP A 42 -21.90 -0.39 19.75
CA ASP A 42 -21.29 0.04 18.50
C ASP A 42 -19.88 -0.54 18.28
N MET A 43 -19.51 -0.59 17.00
CA MET A 43 -18.20 -1.00 16.53
C MET A 43 -17.46 0.21 15.95
N ALA A 44 -16.22 0.40 16.39
CA ALA A 44 -15.28 1.31 15.74
C ALA A 44 -14.42 0.53 14.74
N MET A 45 -14.23 1.12 13.56
CA MET A 45 -13.31 0.63 12.53
C MET A 45 -12.18 1.65 12.35
N LEU A 46 -10.93 1.18 12.44
CA LEU A 46 -9.78 1.89 11.91
C LEU A 46 -9.43 1.27 10.55
N ALA A 47 -9.57 2.03 9.48
CA ALA A 47 -9.05 1.68 8.16
C ALA A 47 -7.76 2.47 7.89
N HIS A 48 -6.75 1.82 7.34
CA HIS A 48 -5.50 2.51 6.96
C HIS A 48 -4.93 1.99 5.64
N GLY A 49 -4.09 2.82 5.02
CA GLY A 49 -3.33 2.48 3.83
C GLY A 49 -1.87 2.87 4.00
N ALA A 50 -0.95 2.02 3.51
CA ALA A 50 0.48 2.30 3.43
C ALA A 50 0.89 2.33 1.96
N MET A 51 1.40 3.48 1.52
CA MET A 51 1.80 3.74 0.13
C MET A 51 3.31 3.85 0.03
N GLN A 52 3.92 3.18 -0.95
CA GLN A 52 5.30 3.43 -1.31
C GLN A 52 5.40 4.70 -2.15
N VAL A 53 5.99 5.75 -1.61
CA VAL A 53 6.09 7.07 -2.29
C VAL A 53 7.36 7.16 -3.14
N GLY A 54 8.50 6.82 -2.54
CA GLY A 54 9.82 6.85 -3.17
C GLY A 54 10.55 5.51 -3.03
N GLU A 55 11.84 5.51 -3.39
CA GLU A 55 12.66 4.30 -3.61
C GLU A 55 12.08 3.37 -4.68
N THR A 56 12.83 2.33 -5.04
CA THR A 56 12.36 1.33 -6.01
C THR A 56 11.78 0.12 -5.28
N PRO A 57 10.75 -0.56 -5.82
CA PRO A 57 10.19 -1.75 -5.18
C PRO A 57 11.19 -2.87 -4.91
N GLU A 58 12.29 -2.94 -5.66
CA GLU A 58 13.36 -3.93 -5.50
C GLU A 58 13.94 -3.89 -4.09
N ALA A 59 14.23 -2.71 -3.56
CA ALA A 59 14.85 -2.55 -2.23
C ALA A 59 13.94 -3.08 -1.11
N LEU A 60 12.65 -2.71 -1.11
CA LEU A 60 11.70 -3.20 -0.11
C LEU A 60 11.43 -4.69 -0.26
N VAL A 61 11.30 -5.19 -1.50
CA VAL A 61 11.11 -6.62 -1.75
C VAL A 61 12.32 -7.44 -1.31
N GLU A 62 13.54 -6.94 -1.50
CA GLU A 62 14.75 -7.59 -0.98
C GLU A 62 14.70 -7.73 0.54
N VAL A 63 14.37 -6.65 1.26
CA VAL A 63 14.22 -6.67 2.72
C VAL A 63 13.18 -7.68 3.18
N VAL A 64 11.99 -7.67 2.55
CA VAL A 64 10.90 -8.59 2.93
C VAL A 64 11.27 -10.05 2.60
N ASN A 65 11.88 -10.33 1.45
CA ASN A 65 12.33 -11.67 1.10
C ASN A 65 13.46 -12.15 2.03
N GLY A 66 14.35 -11.26 2.46
CA GLY A 66 15.37 -11.54 3.47
C GLY A 66 14.74 -11.92 4.82
N PHE A 67 13.71 -11.21 5.25
CA PHE A 67 12.92 -11.58 6.43
C PHE A 67 12.29 -12.96 6.29
N GLN A 68 11.65 -13.27 5.15
CA GLN A 68 11.05 -14.59 4.91
C GLN A 68 12.10 -15.70 4.99
N ALA A 69 13.27 -15.49 4.39
CA ALA A 69 14.37 -16.44 4.49
C ALA A 69 14.85 -16.66 5.93
N ALA A 70 14.98 -15.58 6.71
CA ALA A 70 15.45 -15.64 8.10
C ALA A 70 14.51 -16.42 9.02
N ILE A 71 13.20 -16.39 8.75
CA ILE A 71 12.20 -17.15 9.51
C ILE A 71 11.89 -18.54 8.93
N GLY A 72 12.56 -18.93 7.83
CA GLY A 72 12.35 -20.22 7.16
C GLY A 72 11.03 -20.32 6.37
N ASP A 73 10.41 -19.20 6.02
CA ASP A 73 9.22 -19.16 5.18
C ASP A 73 9.62 -19.28 3.69
N PRO A 74 9.08 -20.25 2.92
CA PRO A 74 9.39 -20.40 1.50
C PRO A 74 8.78 -19.32 0.61
N GLN A 75 7.86 -18.49 1.10
CA GLN A 75 7.20 -17.46 0.30
C GLN A 75 8.21 -16.43 -0.25
N ARG A 76 8.08 -16.07 -1.52
CA ARG A 76 8.90 -15.05 -2.19
C ARG A 76 8.03 -14.07 -2.95
N PHE A 77 8.44 -12.81 -2.90
CA PHE A 77 7.72 -11.68 -3.50
C PHE A 77 8.50 -11.13 -4.69
N SER A 78 7.76 -10.54 -5.64
CA SER A 78 8.30 -9.98 -6.87
C SER A 78 8.26 -8.45 -6.84
N PRO A 79 9.37 -7.76 -7.17
CA PRO A 79 9.37 -6.31 -7.36
C PRO A 79 8.38 -5.87 -8.45
N ALA A 80 8.22 -6.68 -9.50
CA ALA A 80 7.30 -6.38 -10.61
C ALA A 80 5.82 -6.35 -10.20
N SER A 81 5.47 -6.93 -9.05
CA SER A 81 4.11 -6.89 -8.50
C SER A 81 3.81 -5.58 -7.75
N HIS A 82 4.75 -4.63 -7.72
CA HIS A 82 4.65 -3.37 -6.99
C HIS A 82 4.98 -2.18 -7.89
N VAL A 83 4.54 -1.00 -7.48
CA VAL A 83 4.88 0.27 -8.12
C VAL A 83 4.96 1.36 -7.05
N ALA A 84 6.01 2.17 -7.07
CA ALA A 84 6.11 3.35 -6.22
C ALA A 84 5.40 4.55 -6.85
N LEU A 85 4.94 5.51 -6.04
CA LEU A 85 4.24 6.70 -6.52
C LEU A 85 5.09 7.50 -7.51
N CYS A 86 6.39 7.66 -7.24
CA CYS A 86 7.32 8.33 -8.15
C CYS A 86 7.50 7.61 -9.49
N GLN A 87 7.32 6.29 -9.55
CA GLN A 87 7.36 5.53 -10.81
C GLN A 87 6.05 5.69 -11.59
N ALA A 88 4.91 5.71 -10.89
CA ALA A 88 3.60 5.92 -11.51
C ALA A 88 3.41 7.36 -12.03
N LEU A 89 4.00 8.35 -11.33
CA LEU A 89 3.89 9.77 -11.62
C LEU A 89 5.28 10.44 -11.65
N PRO A 90 6.13 10.13 -12.66
CA PRO A 90 7.53 10.56 -12.69
C PRO A 90 7.72 12.08 -12.83
N CYS A 91 6.71 12.79 -13.33
CA CYS A 91 6.76 14.25 -13.50
C CYS A 91 6.08 15.00 -12.34
N LEU A 92 5.57 14.30 -11.32
CA LEU A 92 4.94 14.94 -10.18
C LEU A 92 6.03 15.45 -9.22
N ASP A 93 6.03 16.76 -8.99
CA ASP A 93 6.74 17.34 -7.85
C ASP A 93 6.02 16.93 -6.55
N LEU A 94 6.49 15.83 -5.95
CA LEU A 94 5.89 15.24 -4.77
C LEU A 94 5.98 16.16 -3.55
N GLU A 95 7.09 16.88 -3.38
CA GLU A 95 7.26 17.78 -2.24
C GLU A 95 6.26 18.94 -2.30
N ALA A 96 6.06 19.50 -3.49
CA ALA A 96 5.05 20.54 -3.70
C ALA A 96 3.61 20.00 -3.59
N ALA A 97 3.35 18.76 -4.03
CA ALA A 97 2.02 18.18 -4.08
C ALA A 97 1.54 17.60 -2.74
N LEU A 98 2.44 17.08 -1.91
CA LEU A 98 2.11 16.30 -0.71
C LEU A 98 1.23 17.06 0.30
N PRO A 99 1.49 18.34 0.65
CA PRO A 99 0.63 19.06 1.60
C PRO A 99 -0.82 19.20 1.13
N ARG A 100 -1.04 19.34 -0.19
CA ARG A 100 -2.38 19.42 -0.76
C ARG A 100 -3.05 18.05 -0.78
N LEU A 101 -2.29 16.99 -1.11
CA LEU A 101 -2.80 15.62 -1.08
C LEU A 101 -3.25 15.22 0.33
N LEU A 102 -2.43 15.49 1.34
CA LEU A 102 -2.74 15.17 2.73
C LEU A 102 -3.98 15.91 3.24
N ARG A 103 -4.17 17.19 2.88
CA ARG A 103 -5.41 17.93 3.21
C ARG A 103 -6.64 17.28 2.59
N ARG A 104 -6.60 16.95 1.30
CA ARG A 104 -7.71 16.26 0.63
C ARG A 104 -8.02 14.89 1.23
N LEU A 105 -7.02 14.19 1.75
CA LEU A 105 -7.20 12.92 2.47
C LEU A 105 -7.67 13.10 3.93
N ALA A 106 -7.58 14.30 4.50
CA ALA A 106 -8.09 14.59 5.84
C ALA A 106 -9.52 15.15 5.79
N GLU A 107 -9.87 15.85 4.71
CA GLU A 107 -11.16 16.50 4.46
C GLU A 107 -12.20 15.54 3.86
N PHE A 108 -12.14 14.23 4.16
CA PHE A 108 -13.18 13.30 3.71
C PHE A 108 -14.55 13.72 4.29
N GLU A 109 -15.36 14.38 3.46
CA GLU A 109 -16.83 14.39 3.52
C GLU A 109 -17.40 13.12 2.85
#